data_AF-A0A7Y6PSH8-F1
#
_entry.id   AF-A0A7Y6PSH8-F1
#
_cell.length_a   1.000
_cell.length_b   1.000
_cell.length_c   1.000
_cell.angle_alpha   90.00
_cell.angle_beta   90.00
_cell.angle_gamma   90.00
#
_symmetry.space_group_name_H-M   'P 1'
#
loop_
_entity.id
_entity.type
_entity.pdbx_description
1 polymer ?
#
loop_
_entity_poly.entity_id
_entity_poly.type
_entity_poly.pdbx_seq_one_letter_code
_entity_poly.pdbx_strand_id
1 'polypeptide(L)'
;MPTVRLVVASTLLALAACGPDNGRHVPGEFTPDAYDSDQDDDGVVNESDNCPGKANPDQSDVDGDHIGDACDDDSDNDGVIDMSDNCKLIPNTDQSDLDGDQQGDVCDDDDDNDSVPDATDNCSTVPNTDQADADNNMVGNVCQGVLNPLLSGKIPGGHLYTVGLATAGRYTDVVVASAPLQVMGLPADAQIIHAWLHWAVIGTTTPTVNLNGVPVTGKILGITPDTCWSIGINTMYRADVTSMITGNGTYTITGLPSTLSGPDSQGISLSVIYRDKNEPDTNFIEIKDGAYYQQGVPITTVLDKVPHPAGYKTAKVTHFVADAQPANDTLTIDGIPYGGNDAFPGNVGAMWDVRVDDIMPNFPPGDTDTMVTSTVTASGDCVAPLFVSVEVTNIGTVVILKSNETQHAAPTIAPPATPVTPVVRRPGRNGVYLP
;
A
#
# COMPACT_ATOMS: atom_id res chain seq x y z
N MET A 1 53.24 3.50 -60.33
CA MET A 1 52.95 2.83 -59.05
C MET A 1 51.49 2.42 -59.07
N PRO A 2 51.16 1.15 -59.38
CA PRO A 2 49.79 0.68 -59.51
C PRO A 2 49.35 -0.26 -58.36
N THR A 3 48.06 -0.15 -58.06
CA THR A 3 47.07 -1.15 -57.57
C THR A 3 47.51 -2.56 -57.18
N VAL A 4 46.98 -3.02 -56.05
CA VAL A 4 46.79 -4.46 -55.74
C VAL A 4 45.34 -4.70 -55.30
N ARG A 5 44.70 -5.68 -55.95
CA ARG A 5 43.45 -6.40 -55.59
C ARG A 5 43.80 -7.88 -55.36
N LEU A 6 43.13 -8.55 -54.41
CA LEU A 6 42.79 -10.00 -54.34
C LEU A 6 42.00 -10.19 -53.01
N VAL A 7 40.73 -10.61 -52.90
CA VAL A 7 39.96 -11.81 -53.33
C VAL A 7 40.59 -13.12 -52.86
N VAL A 8 39.93 -13.86 -51.96
CA VAL A 8 39.38 -15.23 -52.14
C VAL A 8 38.58 -15.64 -50.88
N ALA A 9 37.39 -16.21 -51.13
CA ALA A 9 36.49 -16.90 -50.21
C ALA A 9 36.72 -18.42 -50.23
N SER A 10 36.45 -19.12 -49.11
CA SER A 10 36.18 -20.59 -48.96
C SER A 10 36.01 -20.87 -47.45
N THR A 11 35.11 -21.70 -46.91
CA THR A 11 34.43 -22.90 -47.42
C THR A 11 33.07 -23.12 -46.73
N LEU A 12 32.08 -23.55 -47.51
CA LEU A 12 30.86 -24.27 -47.11
C LEU A 12 31.21 -25.76 -46.89
N LEU A 13 30.64 -26.41 -45.87
CA LEU A 13 30.33 -27.85 -45.92
C LEU A 13 28.98 -28.08 -45.24
N ALA A 14 27.98 -28.44 -46.06
CA ALA A 14 26.66 -28.85 -45.61
C ALA A 14 26.60 -30.38 -45.57
N LEU A 15 26.14 -30.96 -44.47
CA LEU A 15 25.37 -32.20 -44.50
C LEU A 15 24.17 -32.05 -43.57
N ALA A 16 23.00 -31.96 -44.20
CA ALA A 16 21.72 -32.22 -43.58
C ALA A 16 21.46 -33.73 -43.58
N ALA A 17 21.03 -34.27 -42.44
CA ALA A 17 20.17 -35.44 -42.37
C ALA A 17 19.36 -35.34 -41.06
N CYS A 18 18.17 -34.77 -41.16
CA CYS A 18 17.11 -34.92 -40.18
C CYS A 18 16.32 -36.17 -40.56
N GLY A 19 16.18 -37.12 -39.64
CA GLY A 19 15.26 -38.25 -39.72
C GLY A 19 14.33 -38.19 -38.50
N PRO A 20 13.02 -38.48 -38.64
CA PRO A 20 12.07 -38.33 -37.55
C PRO A 20 12.11 -39.56 -36.66
N ASP A 21 12.50 -39.43 -35.40
CA ASP A 21 12.20 -40.47 -34.40
C ASP A 21 10.78 -40.25 -33.89
N ASN A 22 9.86 -40.94 -34.55
CA ASN A 22 8.52 -41.18 -34.03
C ASN A 22 8.64 -42.17 -32.87
N GLY A 23 8.26 -41.72 -31.69
CA GLY A 23 8.15 -42.52 -30.49
C GLY A 23 7.54 -43.91 -30.74
N ARG A 24 8.32 -44.93 -30.39
CA ARG A 24 7.80 -46.24 -30.00
C ARG A 24 8.57 -46.70 -28.76
N HIS A 25 7.98 -46.42 -27.62
CA HIS A 25 8.30 -47.07 -26.37
C HIS A 25 8.14 -48.60 -26.57
N VAL A 26 9.25 -49.32 -26.52
CA VAL A 26 9.26 -50.80 -26.53
C VAL A 26 9.40 -51.27 -25.09
N PRO A 27 8.38 -51.91 -24.49
CA PRO A 27 8.50 -52.42 -23.13
C PRO A 27 9.27 -53.74 -23.15
N GLY A 28 10.49 -53.77 -22.59
CA GLY A 28 11.14 -55.05 -22.29
C GLY A 28 12.67 -55.14 -22.22
N GLU A 29 13.45 -54.07 -22.42
CA GLU A 29 14.90 -54.15 -22.16
C GLU A 29 15.28 -53.33 -20.93
N PHE A 30 15.60 -54.02 -19.85
CA PHE A 30 16.32 -53.47 -18.70
C PHE A 30 17.77 -53.17 -19.13
N THR A 31 17.98 -52.01 -19.73
CA THR A 31 19.25 -51.29 -19.54
C THR A 31 19.16 -50.56 -18.20
N PRO A 32 20.19 -50.58 -17.33
CA PRO A 32 20.30 -49.56 -16.30
C PRO A 32 20.45 -48.26 -17.07
N ASP A 33 19.37 -47.50 -17.16
CA ASP A 33 19.29 -46.36 -18.07
C ASP A 33 20.41 -45.37 -17.80
N ALA A 34 20.80 -44.72 -18.89
CA ALA A 34 21.48 -43.44 -18.85
C ALA A 34 20.83 -42.56 -17.78
N TYR A 35 21.62 -41.71 -17.11
CA TYR A 35 21.09 -40.64 -16.27
C TYR A 35 19.85 -40.07 -16.94
N ASP A 36 18.68 -40.24 -16.31
CA ASP A 36 17.46 -39.63 -16.79
C ASP A 36 17.73 -38.12 -16.84
N SER A 37 17.65 -37.55 -18.04
CA SER A 37 18.04 -36.16 -18.25
C SER A 37 16.91 -35.19 -17.91
N ASP A 38 15.70 -35.71 -17.70
CA ASP A 38 14.46 -35.00 -17.41
C ASP A 38 13.66 -35.93 -16.48
N GLN A 39 13.82 -35.75 -15.17
CA GLN A 39 13.39 -36.73 -14.17
C GLN A 39 11.86 -36.78 -13.99
N ASP A 40 11.15 -35.72 -14.38
CA ASP A 40 9.69 -35.62 -14.24
C ASP A 40 8.93 -35.52 -15.57
N ASP A 41 9.63 -35.68 -16.69
CA ASP A 41 9.11 -35.77 -18.06
C ASP A 41 8.31 -34.51 -18.47
N ASP A 42 8.70 -33.34 -17.99
CA ASP A 42 7.99 -32.08 -18.23
C ASP A 42 8.48 -31.34 -19.50
N GLY A 43 9.60 -31.79 -20.07
CA GLY A 43 10.21 -31.22 -21.26
C GLY A 43 11.37 -30.27 -20.99
N VAL A 44 11.73 -30.04 -19.72
CA VAL A 44 12.90 -29.29 -19.27
C VAL A 44 13.92 -30.27 -18.69
N VAL A 45 15.20 -30.08 -19.04
CA VAL A 45 16.24 -30.99 -18.54
C VAL A 45 16.64 -30.64 -17.12
N ASN A 46 16.95 -31.64 -16.29
CA ASN A 46 17.29 -31.49 -14.86
C ASN A 46 18.33 -30.41 -14.53
N GLU A 47 19.25 -30.09 -15.46
CA GLU A 47 20.27 -29.05 -15.26
C GLU A 47 19.75 -27.61 -15.44
N SER A 48 18.60 -27.46 -16.10
CA SER A 48 17.93 -26.20 -16.41
C SER A 48 16.52 -26.11 -15.83
N ASP A 49 16.12 -27.13 -15.07
CA ASP A 49 14.79 -27.26 -14.47
C ASP A 49 14.81 -26.66 -13.06
N ASN A 50 13.95 -25.67 -12.80
CA ASN A 50 13.79 -25.06 -11.48
C ASN A 50 13.01 -25.95 -10.50
N CYS A 51 12.39 -27.04 -10.97
CA CYS A 51 11.78 -28.10 -10.17
C CYS A 51 12.07 -29.53 -10.67
N PRO A 52 13.32 -30.05 -10.57
CA PRO A 52 13.75 -31.35 -11.14
C PRO A 52 13.02 -32.62 -10.69
N GLY A 53 12.00 -32.53 -9.84
CA GLY A 53 11.19 -33.66 -9.41
C GLY A 53 9.70 -33.39 -9.44
N LYS A 54 9.25 -32.27 -10.01
CA LYS A 54 7.84 -31.92 -10.12
C LYS A 54 7.59 -31.10 -11.39
N ALA A 55 7.00 -31.79 -12.36
CA ALA A 55 6.72 -31.24 -13.68
C ALA A 55 6.06 -29.86 -13.66
N ASN A 56 6.74 -28.88 -14.25
CA ASN A 56 6.32 -27.50 -14.46
C ASN A 56 6.92 -26.97 -15.78
N PRO A 57 6.34 -27.37 -16.94
CA PRO A 57 6.90 -27.04 -18.26
C PRO A 57 7.01 -25.53 -18.56
N ASP A 58 6.28 -24.69 -17.82
CA ASP A 58 6.32 -23.24 -17.91
C ASP A 58 7.48 -22.61 -17.13
N GLN A 59 8.09 -23.36 -16.21
CA GLN A 59 9.21 -22.96 -15.37
C GLN A 59 8.89 -21.65 -14.63
N SER A 60 7.65 -21.54 -14.15
CA SER A 60 7.23 -20.40 -13.33
C SER A 60 8.07 -20.35 -12.06
N ASP A 61 8.46 -19.13 -11.69
CA ASP A 61 9.35 -18.76 -10.59
C ASP A 61 9.05 -17.28 -10.32
N VAL A 62 7.98 -17.03 -9.56
CA VAL A 62 7.40 -15.69 -9.39
C VAL A 62 8.31 -14.77 -8.59
N ASP A 63 8.99 -15.30 -7.59
CA ASP A 63 9.88 -14.54 -6.71
C ASP A 63 11.33 -14.45 -7.20
N GLY A 64 11.72 -15.28 -8.17
CA GLY A 64 13.04 -15.27 -8.80
C GLY A 64 14.14 -15.89 -7.94
N ASP A 65 13.80 -16.74 -6.97
CA ASP A 65 14.75 -17.38 -6.08
C ASP A 65 15.44 -18.62 -6.70
N HIS A 66 15.00 -19.00 -7.91
CA HIS A 66 15.43 -20.15 -8.72
C HIS A 66 14.85 -21.50 -8.28
N ILE A 67 13.91 -21.53 -7.34
CA ILE A 67 13.02 -22.63 -7.04
C ILE A 67 11.72 -22.35 -7.80
N GLY A 68 11.22 -23.29 -8.59
CA GLY A 68 9.97 -23.03 -9.32
C GLY A 68 8.76 -23.06 -8.39
N ASP A 69 7.71 -22.29 -8.72
CA ASP A 69 6.44 -22.24 -7.96
C ASP A 69 5.84 -23.64 -7.71
N ALA A 70 6.14 -24.60 -8.59
CA ALA A 70 5.68 -25.96 -8.39
C ALA A 70 6.34 -26.61 -7.17
N CYS A 71 7.60 -26.35 -6.87
CA CYS A 71 8.36 -27.00 -5.82
C CYS A 71 8.81 -26.05 -4.69
N ASP A 72 8.35 -24.81 -4.72
CA ASP A 72 8.43 -23.87 -3.61
C ASP A 72 7.32 -24.12 -2.57
N ASP A 73 7.62 -23.84 -1.29
CA ASP A 73 6.66 -23.83 -0.19
C ASP A 73 6.09 -22.41 0.09
N ASP A 74 6.70 -21.36 -0.47
CA ASP A 74 6.36 -19.92 -0.35
C ASP A 74 6.67 -19.22 -1.69
N SER A 75 5.82 -19.45 -2.69
CA SER A 75 6.10 -19.16 -4.12
C SER A 75 6.23 -17.66 -4.46
N ASP A 76 5.84 -16.77 -3.56
CA ASP A 76 5.98 -15.33 -3.74
C ASP A 76 6.87 -14.66 -2.69
N ASN A 77 7.46 -15.46 -1.79
CA ASN A 77 8.41 -15.06 -0.75
C ASN A 77 7.91 -13.93 0.16
N ASP A 78 6.60 -13.86 0.41
CA ASP A 78 6.00 -12.88 1.30
C ASP A 78 6.10 -13.29 2.79
N GLY A 79 6.42 -14.56 3.06
CA GLY A 79 6.55 -15.12 4.39
C GLY A 79 5.30 -15.85 4.90
N VAL A 80 4.26 -15.99 4.07
CA VAL A 80 3.08 -16.83 4.27
C VAL A 80 3.18 -18.03 3.34
N ILE A 81 3.37 -19.22 3.90
CA ILE A 81 3.48 -20.45 3.11
C ILE A 81 2.22 -20.70 2.24
N ASP A 82 2.40 -21.21 1.02
CA ASP A 82 1.38 -21.48 0.00
C ASP A 82 0.12 -22.21 0.50
N MET A 83 0.27 -23.04 1.54
CA MET A 83 -0.83 -23.80 2.13
C MET A 83 -1.75 -22.98 3.04
N SER A 84 -1.31 -21.80 3.45
CA SER A 84 -2.05 -20.84 4.28
C SER A 84 -2.23 -19.49 3.58
N ASP A 85 -1.71 -19.36 2.36
CA ASP A 85 -1.73 -18.13 1.57
C ASP A 85 -2.96 -18.06 0.66
N ASN A 86 -3.75 -16.99 0.81
CA ASN A 86 -4.91 -16.67 -0.02
C ASN A 86 -4.55 -16.01 -1.37
N CYS A 87 -3.27 -15.66 -1.61
CA CYS A 87 -2.73 -15.17 -2.87
C CYS A 87 -1.33 -15.72 -3.21
N LYS A 88 -1.17 -17.05 -3.20
CA LYS A 88 0.08 -17.82 -3.46
C LYS A 88 1.15 -17.31 -4.44
N LEU A 89 0.78 -16.47 -5.40
CA LEU A 89 1.68 -15.99 -6.46
C LEU A 89 1.75 -14.44 -6.47
N ILE A 90 1.17 -13.77 -5.48
CA ILE A 90 1.08 -12.31 -5.38
C ILE A 90 1.26 -11.92 -3.91
N PRO A 91 2.41 -11.33 -3.53
CA PRO A 91 2.75 -11.07 -2.13
C PRO A 91 1.68 -10.27 -1.38
N ASN A 92 1.16 -10.82 -0.29
CA ASN A 92 0.19 -10.19 0.61
C ASN A 92 0.28 -10.70 2.06
N THR A 93 1.37 -10.32 2.74
CA THR A 93 1.67 -10.73 4.13
C THR A 93 0.57 -10.48 5.16
N ASP A 94 -0.39 -9.60 4.87
CA ASP A 94 -1.51 -9.28 5.75
C ASP A 94 -2.72 -10.20 5.56
N GLN A 95 -2.75 -11.00 4.50
CA GLN A 95 -3.76 -11.99 4.16
C GLN A 95 -5.18 -11.40 4.22
N SER A 96 -5.32 -10.19 3.68
CA SER A 96 -6.62 -9.52 3.56
C SER A 96 -7.52 -10.33 2.61
N ASP A 97 -8.77 -10.56 3.05
CA ASP A 97 -9.83 -11.32 2.40
C ASP A 97 -11.14 -10.72 2.91
N LEU A 98 -11.62 -9.69 2.20
CA LEU A 98 -12.66 -8.80 2.68
C LEU A 98 -14.03 -9.46 2.72
N ASP A 99 -14.32 -10.36 1.78
CA ASP A 99 -15.60 -11.06 1.67
C ASP A 99 -15.59 -12.48 2.27
N GLY A 100 -14.41 -13.02 2.59
CA GLY A 100 -14.21 -14.30 3.24
C GLY A 100 -14.32 -15.51 2.31
N ASP A 101 -14.07 -15.35 1.01
CA ASP A 101 -14.16 -16.43 0.04
C ASP A 101 -12.87 -17.30 -0.07
N GLN A 102 -11.80 -16.87 0.60
CA GLN A 102 -10.44 -17.44 0.66
C GLN A 102 -9.54 -17.08 -0.54
N GLN A 103 -9.97 -16.23 -1.46
CA GLN A 103 -9.09 -15.47 -2.33
C GLN A 103 -8.72 -14.17 -1.60
N GLY A 104 -7.45 -13.75 -1.68
CA GLY A 104 -7.08 -12.47 -1.06
C GLY A 104 -7.38 -11.29 -1.96
N ASP A 105 -7.65 -10.12 -1.36
CA ASP A 105 -8.04 -8.89 -2.06
C ASP A 105 -7.05 -8.50 -3.19
N VAL A 106 -5.76 -8.85 -3.07
CA VAL A 106 -4.77 -8.50 -4.12
C VAL A 106 -4.84 -9.38 -5.37
N CYS A 107 -5.54 -10.51 -5.29
CA CYS A 107 -5.66 -11.52 -6.33
C CYS A 107 -7.11 -11.95 -6.59
N ASP A 108 -8.07 -11.22 -6.04
CA ASP A 108 -9.49 -11.28 -6.36
C ASP A 108 -9.86 -10.18 -7.38
N ASP A 109 -10.88 -10.46 -8.19
CA ASP A 109 -11.45 -9.53 -9.17
C ASP A 109 -12.75 -8.87 -8.67
N ASP A 110 -13.29 -9.28 -7.50
CA ASP A 110 -14.54 -8.77 -6.88
C ASP A 110 -14.43 -8.82 -5.33
N ASP A 111 -13.61 -7.93 -4.77
CA ASP A 111 -13.20 -7.90 -3.35
C ASP A 111 -14.36 -7.90 -2.32
N ASP A 112 -15.57 -7.51 -2.73
CA ASP A 112 -16.74 -7.46 -1.84
C ASP A 112 -17.89 -8.41 -2.23
N ASN A 113 -17.65 -9.23 -3.27
CA ASN A 113 -18.55 -10.25 -3.79
C ASN A 113 -19.97 -9.75 -4.09
N ASP A 114 -20.08 -8.51 -4.57
CA ASP A 114 -21.36 -7.91 -4.94
C ASP A 114 -21.77 -8.18 -6.40
N SER A 115 -20.97 -8.96 -7.14
CA SER A 115 -21.15 -9.28 -8.56
C SER A 115 -20.83 -8.15 -9.53
N VAL A 116 -20.22 -7.05 -9.07
CA VAL A 116 -19.62 -6.01 -9.90
C VAL A 116 -18.11 -6.13 -9.77
N PRO A 117 -17.38 -6.51 -10.84
CA PRO A 117 -15.94 -6.63 -10.75
C PRO A 117 -15.28 -5.31 -10.38
N ASP A 118 -14.24 -5.37 -9.54
CA ASP A 118 -13.38 -4.29 -9.05
C ASP A 118 -13.10 -3.20 -10.09
N ALA A 119 -12.71 -3.63 -11.29
CA ALA A 119 -12.32 -2.73 -12.38
C ALA A 119 -13.46 -1.79 -12.82
N THR A 120 -14.70 -2.15 -12.51
CA THR A 120 -15.92 -1.40 -12.82
C THR A 120 -16.71 -0.98 -11.60
N ASP A 121 -16.32 -1.44 -10.42
CA ASP A 121 -17.02 -1.17 -9.18
C ASP A 121 -16.64 0.21 -8.63
N ASN A 122 -17.66 1.04 -8.40
CA ASN A 122 -17.49 2.32 -7.73
C ASN A 122 -17.43 2.21 -6.20
N CYS A 123 -17.59 1.02 -5.62
CA CYS A 123 -17.32 0.69 -4.23
C CYS A 123 -16.72 -0.71 -4.06
N SER A 124 -15.54 -0.97 -4.64
CA SER A 124 -14.84 -2.27 -4.61
C SER A 124 -14.48 -2.85 -3.23
N THR A 125 -15.03 -2.33 -2.14
CA THR A 125 -14.85 -2.86 -0.79
C THR A 125 -16.12 -2.75 0.05
N VAL A 126 -17.24 -2.33 -0.55
CA VAL A 126 -18.51 -2.10 0.15
C VAL A 126 -19.65 -2.46 -0.82
N PRO A 127 -20.32 -3.61 -0.59
CA PRO A 127 -21.23 -4.17 -1.57
C PRO A 127 -22.32 -3.19 -2.00
N ASN A 128 -22.40 -2.93 -3.31
CA ASN A 128 -23.33 -2.01 -3.92
C ASN A 128 -23.68 -2.36 -5.38
N THR A 129 -24.26 -3.54 -5.59
CA THR A 129 -24.78 -4.04 -6.89
C THR A 129 -25.53 -3.03 -7.80
N ASP A 130 -26.09 -1.96 -7.23
CA ASP A 130 -26.80 -0.91 -7.96
C ASP A 130 -25.89 0.18 -8.56
N GLN A 131 -24.62 0.19 -8.18
CA GLN A 131 -23.58 1.14 -8.60
C GLN A 131 -24.06 2.58 -8.47
N ALA A 132 -24.91 2.85 -7.47
CA ALA A 132 -25.55 4.15 -7.34
C ALA A 132 -24.49 5.20 -7.00
N ASP A 133 -24.31 6.17 -7.89
CA ASP A 133 -23.35 7.27 -7.76
C ASP A 133 -24.07 8.58 -8.10
N ALA A 134 -24.53 9.29 -7.06
CA ALA A 134 -25.38 10.46 -7.23
C ALA A 134 -24.61 11.69 -7.74
N ASP A 135 -23.31 11.78 -7.42
CA ASP A 135 -22.45 12.89 -7.84
C ASP A 135 -21.63 12.58 -9.11
N ASN A 136 -21.69 11.35 -9.63
CA ASN A 136 -20.98 10.84 -10.82
C ASN A 136 -19.46 10.98 -10.69
N ASN A 137 -18.96 10.56 -9.54
CA ASN A 137 -17.58 10.72 -9.13
C ASN A 137 -16.77 9.41 -9.17
N MET A 138 -17.38 8.31 -9.63
CA MET A 138 -16.86 6.94 -9.64
C MET A 138 -16.61 6.36 -8.23
N VAL A 139 -17.26 6.92 -7.22
CA VAL A 139 -17.36 6.44 -5.84
C VAL A 139 -18.83 6.28 -5.50
N GLY A 140 -19.28 5.05 -5.31
CA GLY A 140 -20.67 4.77 -5.04
C GLY A 140 -21.13 5.41 -3.74
N ASN A 141 -22.42 5.72 -3.68
CA ASN A 141 -23.05 6.46 -2.59
C ASN A 141 -22.78 5.84 -1.21
N VAL A 142 -22.61 4.52 -1.14
CA VAL A 142 -22.42 3.77 0.11
C VAL A 142 -20.98 3.80 0.62
N CYS A 143 -20.00 3.93 -0.26
CA CYS A 143 -18.58 4.02 0.08
C CYS A 143 -18.04 5.46 -0.01
N GLN A 144 -18.92 6.46 -0.08
CA GLN A 144 -18.51 7.86 -0.02
C GLN A 144 -17.70 8.14 1.25
N GLY A 145 -16.41 8.42 1.09
CA GLY A 145 -15.48 8.65 2.20
C GLY A 145 -15.07 7.40 2.96
N VAL A 146 -15.35 6.21 2.44
CA VAL A 146 -14.73 4.95 2.85
C VAL A 146 -13.50 4.77 1.96
N LEU A 147 -12.35 4.46 2.56
CA LEU A 147 -11.18 4.01 1.82
C LEU A 147 -10.80 2.63 2.37
N ASN A 148 -10.38 1.72 1.50
CA ASN A 148 -9.93 0.37 1.84
C ASN A 148 -8.78 0.44 2.88
N PRO A 149 -8.71 -0.46 3.89
CA PRO A 149 -7.55 -0.63 4.77
C PRO A 149 -6.19 -0.85 4.06
N LEU A 150 -6.20 -1.33 2.82
CA LEU A 150 -5.16 -1.20 1.79
C LEU A 150 -5.58 -0.03 0.88
N LEU A 151 -5.16 1.20 1.18
CA LEU A 151 -5.73 2.38 0.51
C LEU A 151 -5.40 2.38 -0.99
N SER A 152 -6.39 2.11 -1.82
CA SER A 152 -6.39 2.45 -3.23
C SER A 152 -7.77 2.99 -3.57
N GLY A 153 -7.83 4.15 -4.23
CA GLY A 153 -9.14 4.68 -4.59
C GLY A 153 -9.14 6.07 -5.21
N LYS A 154 -10.25 6.34 -5.90
CA LYS A 154 -10.58 7.65 -6.47
C LYS A 154 -11.31 8.46 -5.41
N ILE A 155 -10.87 9.70 -5.18
CA ILE A 155 -11.42 10.59 -4.16
C ILE A 155 -11.69 11.97 -4.79
N PRO A 156 -12.94 12.40 -4.85
CA PRO A 156 -13.30 13.71 -5.39
C PRO A 156 -12.83 14.84 -4.50
N GLY A 157 -12.14 15.82 -5.09
CA GLY A 157 -11.39 16.83 -4.35
C GLY A 157 -10.37 16.23 -3.39
N GLY A 158 -10.02 14.96 -3.58
CA GLY A 158 -9.22 14.17 -2.66
C GLY A 158 -7.76 14.54 -2.73
N HIS A 159 -7.09 14.61 -1.61
CA HIS A 159 -5.69 14.96 -1.56
C HIS A 159 -4.99 14.20 -0.45
N LEU A 160 -3.74 13.84 -0.71
CA LEU A 160 -2.85 13.29 0.29
C LEU A 160 -1.96 14.41 0.84
N TYR A 161 -2.10 14.69 2.12
CA TYR A 161 -1.17 15.51 2.87
C TYR A 161 -0.32 14.62 3.75
N THR A 162 0.99 14.77 3.67
CA THR A 162 1.92 14.08 4.56
C THR A 162 2.76 15.07 5.32
N VAL A 163 3.01 14.76 6.58
CA VAL A 163 3.99 15.45 7.41
C VAL A 163 4.78 14.43 8.19
N GLY A 164 6.09 14.47 8.02
CA GLY A 164 7.04 13.81 8.91
C GLY A 164 7.93 14.84 9.57
N LEU A 165 8.63 14.38 10.60
CA LEU A 165 9.58 15.11 11.46
C LEU A 165 8.98 15.72 12.71
N ALA A 166 8.79 14.84 13.68
CA ALA A 166 9.08 15.20 15.04
C ALA A 166 9.77 14.03 15.76
N THR A 167 11.05 14.19 16.08
CA THR A 167 11.82 13.15 16.76
C THR A 167 11.30 12.98 18.18
N ALA A 168 11.29 11.75 18.69
CA ALA A 168 11.19 11.51 20.12
C ALA A 168 12.29 10.55 20.52
N GLY A 169 13.50 11.05 20.75
CA GLY A 169 14.65 10.20 21.02
C GLY A 169 15.88 11.01 21.41
N ARG A 170 16.98 10.32 21.64
CA ARG A 170 18.29 10.89 21.96
C ARG A 170 19.16 10.99 20.71
N TYR A 171 19.28 12.19 20.14
CA TYR A 171 20.38 12.55 19.24
C TYR A 171 21.47 13.23 20.08
N THR A 172 22.59 12.54 20.33
CA THR A 172 23.65 13.01 21.24
C THR A 172 23.15 13.20 22.68
N ASP A 173 23.36 14.31 23.40
CA ASP A 173 22.94 14.46 24.82
C ASP A 173 21.47 14.91 25.02
N VAL A 174 20.70 15.11 23.95
CA VAL A 174 19.35 15.71 24.02
C VAL A 174 18.28 14.63 23.96
N VAL A 175 17.53 14.43 25.04
CA VAL A 175 16.35 13.56 25.07
C VAL A 175 15.12 14.35 24.63
N VAL A 176 14.49 13.94 23.52
CA VAL A 176 13.21 14.51 23.08
C VAL A 176 12.08 13.59 23.53
N ALA A 177 11.26 14.06 24.49
CA ALA A 177 10.15 13.28 25.06
C ALA A 177 8.81 13.49 24.32
N SER A 178 8.78 14.41 23.36
CA SER A 178 7.57 14.79 22.64
C SER A 178 7.87 15.26 21.22
N ALA A 179 6.99 14.88 20.30
CA ALA A 179 7.13 15.10 18.88
C ALA A 179 5.96 15.94 18.33
N PRO A 180 6.13 17.25 18.04
CA PRO A 180 5.07 18.08 17.48
C PRO A 180 4.97 17.96 15.95
N LEU A 181 3.87 17.37 15.46
CA LEU A 181 3.53 17.33 14.03
C LEU A 181 2.68 18.55 13.65
N GLN A 182 3.12 19.33 12.65
CA GLN A 182 2.41 20.51 12.17
C GLN A 182 1.63 20.15 10.89
N VAL A 183 0.31 20.10 10.98
CA VAL A 183 -0.56 20.01 9.80
C VAL A 183 -0.92 21.42 9.37
N MET A 184 -0.58 21.78 8.13
CA MET A 184 -0.80 23.12 7.59
C MET A 184 -1.23 23.04 6.13
N GLY A 185 -1.98 24.04 5.67
CA GLY A 185 -2.35 24.17 4.26
C GLY A 185 -3.56 23.36 3.82
N LEU A 186 -4.24 22.64 4.73
CA LEU A 186 -5.54 22.04 4.43
C LEU A 186 -6.58 23.16 4.17
N PRO A 187 -7.46 23.01 3.17
CA PRO A 187 -8.62 23.88 2.98
C PRO A 187 -9.49 23.99 4.24
N ALA A 188 -10.15 25.14 4.44
CA ALA A 188 -10.87 25.43 5.68
C ALA A 188 -12.07 24.50 5.94
N ASP A 189 -12.66 23.96 4.88
CA ASP A 189 -13.78 23.03 4.86
C ASP A 189 -13.38 21.63 4.36
N ALA A 190 -12.07 21.34 4.39
CA ALA A 190 -11.54 20.02 4.10
C ALA A 190 -12.20 18.97 5.02
N GLN A 191 -12.79 17.95 4.40
CA GLN A 191 -13.28 16.79 5.11
C GLN A 191 -12.15 15.78 5.22
N ILE A 192 -11.68 15.52 6.44
CA ILE A 192 -10.72 14.44 6.68
C ILE A 192 -11.43 13.11 6.42
N ILE A 193 -10.90 12.34 5.47
CA ILE A 193 -11.39 11.00 5.12
C ILE A 193 -10.65 9.98 5.96
N HIS A 194 -9.32 10.06 5.97
CA HIS A 194 -8.45 9.26 6.84
C HIS A 194 -7.32 10.11 7.40
N ALA A 195 -6.85 9.73 8.57
CA ALA A 195 -5.57 10.19 9.07
C ALA A 195 -4.85 9.06 9.79
N TRP A 196 -3.62 8.76 9.39
CA TRP A 196 -2.87 7.62 9.90
C TRP A 196 -1.54 8.06 10.49
N LEU A 197 -1.35 7.65 11.74
CA LEU A 197 -0.12 7.87 12.47
C LEU A 197 0.79 6.67 12.27
N HIS A 198 1.98 6.91 11.75
CA HIS A 198 3.01 5.89 11.57
C HIS A 198 4.17 6.19 12.51
N TRP A 199 4.69 5.19 13.21
CA TRP A 199 5.90 5.36 14.00
C TRP A 199 6.78 4.12 13.98
N ALA A 200 8.08 4.34 14.13
CA ALA A 200 9.07 3.29 14.25
C ALA A 200 9.80 3.41 15.57
N VAL A 201 10.00 2.27 16.24
CA VAL A 201 10.78 2.17 17.47
C VAL A 201 11.96 1.23 17.33
N ILE A 202 13.13 1.69 17.78
CA ILE A 202 14.37 0.89 17.78
C ILE A 202 14.53 0.14 19.10
N GLY A 203 14.89 -1.15 19.02
CA GLY A 203 15.38 -1.96 20.14
C GLY A 203 14.35 -2.31 21.23
N THR A 204 13.11 -1.85 21.09
CA THR A 204 12.02 -2.05 22.04
C THR A 204 10.69 -2.18 21.31
N THR A 205 9.63 -2.58 21.99
CA THR A 205 8.27 -2.54 21.45
C THR A 205 7.43 -1.56 22.26
N THR A 206 6.88 -0.56 21.58
CA THR A 206 5.92 0.39 22.17
C THR A 206 4.74 0.49 21.21
N PRO A 207 3.75 -0.42 21.34
CA PRO A 207 2.58 -0.41 20.47
C PRO A 207 1.63 0.75 20.79
N THR A 208 1.89 1.54 21.85
CA THR A 208 1.01 2.63 22.26
C THR A 208 1.80 3.91 22.48
N VAL A 209 1.41 4.96 21.76
CA VAL A 209 1.86 6.35 21.94
C VAL A 209 0.70 7.20 22.43
N ASN A 210 0.92 8.47 22.77
CA ASN A 210 -0.18 9.39 23.06
C ASN A 210 -0.20 10.53 22.05
N LEU A 211 -1.34 10.71 21.37
CA LEU A 211 -1.64 11.84 20.50
C LEU A 211 -2.43 12.88 21.29
N ASN A 212 -1.86 14.07 21.50
CA ASN A 212 -2.43 15.14 22.32
C ASN A 212 -2.82 14.67 23.74
N GLY A 213 -2.06 13.71 24.30
CA GLY A 213 -2.32 13.12 25.61
C GLY A 213 -3.37 12.00 25.63
N VAL A 214 -3.94 11.64 24.48
CA VAL A 214 -4.86 10.50 24.33
C VAL A 214 -4.07 9.28 23.84
N PRO A 215 -4.17 8.12 24.51
CA PRO A 215 -3.45 6.92 24.08
C PRO A 215 -3.98 6.42 22.72
N VAL A 216 -3.05 6.04 21.85
CA VAL A 216 -3.27 5.49 20.52
C VAL A 216 -2.45 4.22 20.40
N THR A 217 -3.10 3.09 20.12
CA THR A 217 -2.46 1.79 19.95
C THR A 217 -2.37 1.44 18.46
N GLY A 218 -1.19 1.06 17.99
CA GLY A 218 -0.94 0.73 16.58
C GLY A 218 -0.93 -0.76 16.31
N LYS A 219 -1.31 -1.12 15.07
CA LYS A 219 -1.04 -2.42 14.46
C LYS A 219 0.42 -2.43 14.01
N ILE A 220 1.10 -3.56 14.13
CA ILE A 220 2.45 -3.74 13.58
C ILE A 220 2.34 -3.75 12.05
N LEU A 221 3.13 -2.91 11.39
CA LEU A 221 3.31 -2.91 9.93
C LEU A 221 4.50 -3.74 9.48
N GLY A 222 5.44 -3.97 10.38
CA GLY A 222 6.62 -4.79 10.09
C GLY A 222 7.62 -4.73 11.22
N ILE A 223 8.51 -5.71 11.22
CA ILE A 223 9.63 -5.81 12.13
C ILE A 223 10.87 -5.96 11.26
N THR A 224 11.78 -5.00 11.36
CA THR A 224 13.02 -5.06 10.60
C THR A 224 14.20 -5.39 11.52
N PRO A 225 15.21 -6.10 11.01
CA PRO A 225 16.53 -6.12 11.61
C PRO A 225 17.07 -4.71 11.88
N ASP A 226 18.07 -4.65 12.75
CA ASP A 226 18.81 -3.44 13.08
C ASP A 226 19.15 -2.60 11.85
N THR A 227 18.79 -1.31 11.88
CA THR A 227 19.06 -0.34 10.81
C THR A 227 20.49 0.20 10.92
N CYS A 228 21.47 -0.70 11.00
CA CYS A 228 22.90 -0.41 11.10
C CYS A 228 23.31 0.34 12.39
N TRP A 229 22.49 0.32 13.44
CA TRP A 229 22.81 0.95 14.73
C TRP A 229 23.43 -0.02 15.75
N SER A 230 23.49 -1.31 15.43
CA SER A 230 23.74 -2.44 16.33
C SER A 230 22.74 -2.52 17.49
N ILE A 231 21.49 -2.06 17.29
CA ILE A 231 20.45 -2.02 18.32
C ILE A 231 19.24 -2.88 17.91
N GLY A 232 19.38 -4.19 18.07
CA GLY A 232 18.25 -5.12 18.13
C GLY A 232 17.31 -5.09 16.92
N ILE A 233 16.00 -5.20 17.20
CA ILE A 233 14.93 -5.17 16.19
C ILE A 233 14.27 -3.79 16.16
N ASN A 234 13.85 -3.35 14.99
CA ASN A 234 12.98 -2.20 14.83
C ASN A 234 11.55 -2.69 14.65
N THR A 235 10.59 -2.00 15.26
CA THR A 235 9.17 -2.30 15.04
C THR A 235 8.44 -1.07 14.57
N MET A 236 7.67 -1.25 13.51
CA MET A 236 6.94 -0.20 12.83
C MET A 236 5.46 -0.41 13.07
N TYR A 237 4.76 0.69 13.32
CA TYR A 237 3.35 0.67 13.67
C TYR A 237 2.56 1.69 12.85
N ARG A 238 1.29 1.37 12.63
CA ARG A 238 0.27 2.27 12.11
C ARG A 238 -0.93 2.29 13.04
N ALA A 239 -1.49 3.47 13.26
CA ALA A 239 -2.79 3.64 13.89
C ALA A 239 -3.67 4.58 13.08
N ASP A 240 -4.94 4.20 12.96
CA ASP A 240 -5.98 5.12 12.51
C ASP A 240 -6.26 6.16 13.61
N VAL A 241 -5.99 7.42 13.28
CA VAL A 241 -6.22 8.59 14.13
C VAL A 241 -7.17 9.59 13.47
N THR A 242 -7.96 9.15 12.48
CA THR A 242 -8.88 9.99 11.69
C THR A 242 -9.77 10.86 12.58
N SER A 243 -10.36 10.26 13.60
CA SER A 243 -11.24 10.96 14.55
C SER A 243 -10.53 12.00 15.44
N MET A 244 -9.20 11.96 15.51
CA MET A 244 -8.37 12.84 16.33
C MET A 244 -7.76 14.02 15.55
N ILE A 245 -7.78 13.96 14.21
CA ILE A 245 -7.26 15.02 13.33
C ILE A 245 -8.42 15.89 12.84
N THR A 246 -8.45 17.15 13.27
CA THR A 246 -9.56 18.09 13.00
C THR A 246 -9.22 19.13 11.94
N GLY A 247 -8.10 18.98 11.23
CA GLY A 247 -7.61 19.94 10.23
C GLY A 247 -6.24 20.53 10.60
N ASN A 248 -5.99 21.77 10.15
CA ASN A 248 -4.72 22.46 10.41
C ASN A 248 -4.48 22.66 11.92
N GLY A 249 -3.25 22.40 12.37
CA GLY A 249 -2.87 22.55 13.77
C GLY A 249 -1.61 21.78 14.14
N THR A 250 -1.24 21.87 15.42
CA THR A 250 -0.16 21.09 16.00
C THR A 250 -0.71 19.87 16.74
N TYR A 251 -0.21 18.69 16.37
CA TYR A 251 -0.54 17.42 16.99
C TYR A 251 0.70 16.90 17.72
N THR A 252 0.64 16.85 19.04
CA THR A 252 1.80 16.51 19.87
C THR A 252 1.77 15.03 20.23
N ILE A 253 2.80 14.30 19.81
CA ILE A 253 2.97 12.89 20.16
C ILE A 253 3.91 12.76 21.36
N THR A 254 3.59 11.85 22.28
CA THR A 254 4.43 11.51 23.45
C THR A 254 4.36 10.00 23.72
N GLY A 255 5.18 9.51 24.65
CA GLY A 255 5.16 8.11 25.05
C GLY A 255 6.01 7.18 24.18
N LEU A 256 6.73 7.74 23.20
CA LEU A 256 7.80 7.03 22.52
C LEU A 256 8.94 6.74 23.53
N PRO A 257 9.55 5.55 23.44
CA PRO A 257 10.62 5.15 24.34
C PRO A 257 11.79 6.13 24.23
N SER A 258 12.41 6.40 25.37
CA SER A 258 13.63 7.20 25.43
C SER A 258 14.54 6.63 26.50
N THR A 259 15.72 6.15 26.12
CA THR A 259 16.73 5.69 27.08
C THR A 259 17.59 6.84 27.63
N LEU A 260 18.08 6.69 28.87
CA LEU A 260 19.02 7.64 29.48
C LEU A 260 20.47 7.47 28.98
N SER A 261 20.76 6.37 28.27
CA SER A 261 22.09 6.02 27.77
C SER A 261 21.98 5.12 26.53
N GLY A 262 22.71 5.43 25.47
CA GLY A 262 22.66 4.74 24.17
C GLY A 262 22.10 5.64 23.06
N PRO A 263 22.21 5.22 21.78
CA PRO A 263 21.42 5.80 20.69
C PRO A 263 19.97 5.34 20.84
N ASP A 264 19.03 6.26 20.71
CA ASP A 264 17.61 5.95 20.69
C ASP A 264 16.98 6.94 19.73
N SER A 265 16.80 6.54 18.48
CA SER A 265 16.11 7.36 17.50
C SER A 265 14.72 6.76 17.33
N GLN A 266 13.74 7.63 17.22
CA GLN A 266 12.35 7.26 16.98
C GLN A 266 11.87 8.23 15.92
N GLY A 267 11.03 7.75 15.03
CA GLY A 267 10.39 8.66 14.10
C GLY A 267 8.94 8.33 13.89
N ILE A 268 8.27 9.38 13.44
CA ILE A 268 6.83 9.46 13.42
C ILE A 268 6.41 10.38 12.29
N SER A 269 5.38 9.94 11.59
CA SER A 269 4.77 10.67 10.48
C SER A 269 3.26 10.54 10.54
N LEU A 270 2.60 11.54 9.97
CA LEU A 270 1.16 11.57 9.82
C LEU A 270 0.84 11.73 8.34
N SER A 271 0.06 10.80 7.80
CA SER A 271 -0.64 10.99 6.54
C SER A 271 -2.07 11.41 6.83
N VAL A 272 -2.58 12.37 6.06
CA VAL A 272 -3.94 12.89 6.14
C VAL A 272 -4.50 12.88 4.73
N ILE A 273 -5.52 12.07 4.53
CA ILE A 273 -6.28 12.02 3.28
C ILE A 273 -7.55 12.83 3.51
N TYR A 274 -7.76 13.83 2.67
CA TYR A 274 -8.87 14.76 2.84
C TYR A 274 -9.54 15.05 1.51
N ARG A 275 -10.82 15.47 1.58
CA ARG A 275 -11.61 15.96 0.45
C ARG A 275 -11.80 17.47 0.58
N ASP A 276 -11.37 18.23 -0.42
CA ASP A 276 -11.80 19.61 -0.64
C ASP A 276 -13.14 19.61 -1.38
N LYS A 277 -14.20 20.06 -0.71
CA LYS A 277 -15.55 20.09 -1.29
C LYS A 277 -15.71 21.11 -2.41
N ASN A 278 -14.76 22.03 -2.56
CA ASN A 278 -14.78 23.05 -3.59
C ASN A 278 -13.99 22.64 -4.83
N GLU A 279 -13.24 21.53 -4.77
CA GLU A 279 -12.47 21.00 -5.88
C GLU A 279 -13.30 19.93 -6.62
N PRO A 280 -13.74 20.19 -7.86
CA PRO A 280 -14.51 19.22 -8.63
C PRO A 280 -13.66 18.10 -9.21
N ASP A 281 -12.33 18.27 -9.30
CA ASP A 281 -11.45 17.26 -9.84
C ASP A 281 -11.37 16.06 -8.90
N THR A 282 -11.46 14.87 -9.46
CA THR A 282 -11.24 13.61 -8.75
C THR A 282 -9.77 13.23 -8.86
N ASN A 283 -9.19 12.83 -7.74
CA ASN A 283 -7.80 12.40 -7.67
C ASN A 283 -7.75 10.93 -7.27
N PHE A 284 -6.77 10.20 -7.78
CA PHE A 284 -6.49 8.85 -7.34
C PHE A 284 -5.39 8.90 -6.29
N ILE A 285 -5.59 8.16 -5.20
CA ILE A 285 -4.58 7.97 -4.16
C ILE A 285 -4.49 6.49 -3.87
N GLU A 286 -3.26 5.99 -3.96
CA GLU A 286 -2.93 4.64 -3.51
C GLU A 286 -1.76 4.71 -2.54
N ILE A 287 -1.81 3.91 -1.48
CA ILE A 287 -0.80 3.83 -0.43
C ILE A 287 -0.53 2.35 -0.15
N LYS A 288 0.73 1.96 -0.32
CA LYS A 288 1.27 0.70 0.17
C LYS A 288 2.15 1.01 1.37
N ASP A 289 1.79 0.46 2.52
CA ASP A 289 2.62 0.48 3.71
C ASP A 289 2.97 -0.95 4.13
N GLY A 290 4.05 -1.07 4.88
CA GLY A 290 4.68 -2.36 5.15
C GLY A 290 6.16 -2.10 5.32
N ALA A 291 6.67 -2.33 6.53
CA ALA A 291 8.04 -2.00 6.84
C ALA A 291 8.94 -3.15 6.39
N TYR A 292 9.37 -3.10 5.13
CA TYR A 292 10.24 -4.09 4.54
C TYR A 292 11.71 -3.68 4.69
N TYR A 293 12.56 -4.63 5.01
CA TYR A 293 14.00 -4.41 5.10
C TYR A 293 14.76 -5.69 4.79
N GLN A 294 15.71 -5.58 3.87
CA GLN A 294 16.73 -6.58 3.67
C GLN A 294 18.03 -5.90 3.23
N GLN A 295 19.10 -6.15 3.99
CA GLN A 295 20.37 -5.48 3.75
C GLN A 295 20.93 -5.84 2.37
N GLY A 296 21.19 -4.83 1.54
CA GLY A 296 21.81 -5.02 0.22
C GLY A 296 20.90 -5.66 -0.83
N VAL A 297 19.60 -5.83 -0.54
CA VAL A 297 18.59 -6.28 -1.50
C VAL A 297 17.71 -5.09 -1.89
N PRO A 298 17.47 -4.87 -3.20
CA PRO A 298 16.51 -3.88 -3.64
C PRO A 298 15.12 -4.18 -3.08
N ILE A 299 14.51 -3.19 -2.43
CA ILE A 299 13.14 -3.28 -1.92
C ILE A 299 12.23 -2.64 -2.97
N THR A 300 11.40 -3.45 -3.60
CA THR A 300 10.48 -3.01 -4.65
C THR A 300 9.05 -3.02 -4.13
N THR A 301 8.36 -1.90 -4.32
CA THR A 301 6.93 -1.75 -4.05
C THR A 301 6.23 -1.44 -5.37
N VAL A 302 5.22 -2.25 -5.69
CA VAL A 302 4.35 -2.03 -6.85
C VAL A 302 3.09 -1.34 -6.37
N LEU A 303 2.79 -0.18 -6.95
CA LEU A 303 1.51 0.50 -6.85
C LEU A 303 0.74 0.16 -8.13
N ASP A 304 -0.40 -0.49 -7.98
CA ASP A 304 -1.12 -1.15 -9.05
C ASP A 304 -2.41 -0.41 -9.43
N LYS A 305 -2.91 -0.66 -10.64
CA LYS A 305 -4.12 0.01 -11.16
C LYS A 305 -4.03 1.56 -11.13
N VAL A 306 -2.82 2.14 -11.21
CA VAL A 306 -2.62 3.61 -11.18
C VAL A 306 -3.15 4.24 -12.47
N PRO A 307 -4.18 5.09 -12.39
CA PRO A 307 -4.84 5.62 -13.57
C PRO A 307 -3.98 6.66 -14.26
N HIS A 308 -3.93 6.55 -15.59
CA HIS A 308 -3.09 7.39 -16.42
C HIS A 308 -3.86 8.09 -17.55
N PRO A 309 -5.02 8.75 -17.27
CA PRO A 309 -5.91 9.26 -18.31
C PRO A 309 -5.35 10.50 -19.02
N ALA A 310 -5.76 10.74 -20.26
CA ALA A 310 -5.47 12.02 -20.89
C ALA A 310 -6.07 13.21 -20.10
N GLY A 311 -5.21 14.09 -19.57
CA GLY A 311 -5.63 15.35 -18.93
C GLY A 311 -5.43 15.45 -17.41
N TYR A 312 -4.85 14.44 -16.76
CA TYR A 312 -4.42 14.53 -15.37
C TYR A 312 -3.40 15.69 -15.17
N LYS A 313 -3.38 16.32 -13.99
CA LYS A 313 -2.62 17.56 -13.73
C LYS A 313 -1.25 17.32 -13.12
N THR A 314 -1.15 16.37 -12.20
CA THR A 314 0.09 16.00 -11.52
C THR A 314 0.08 14.51 -11.21
N ALA A 315 1.26 13.89 -11.20
CA ALA A 315 1.48 12.56 -10.64
C ALA A 315 2.66 12.66 -9.66
N LYS A 316 2.45 12.27 -8.40
CA LYS A 316 3.48 12.35 -7.36
C LYS A 316 3.61 11.04 -6.64
N VAL A 317 4.84 10.69 -6.27
CA VAL A 317 5.10 9.61 -5.33
C VAL A 317 5.60 10.21 -4.03
N THR A 318 5.09 9.70 -2.91
CA THR A 318 5.57 10.05 -1.57
C THR A 318 6.12 8.82 -0.88
N HIS A 319 7.30 8.97 -0.26
CA HIS A 319 7.90 7.92 0.55
C HIS A 319 8.01 8.38 2.00
N PHE A 320 7.71 7.46 2.92
CA PHE A 320 8.27 7.53 4.26
C PHE A 320 9.32 6.43 4.40
N VAL A 321 10.54 6.86 4.67
CA VAL A 321 11.68 5.96 4.75
C VAL A 321 12.35 6.15 6.09
N ALA A 322 12.55 5.04 6.80
CA ALA A 322 13.42 5.05 7.95
C ALA A 322 14.87 5.03 7.47
N ASP A 323 15.39 6.22 7.19
CA ASP A 323 16.80 6.46 6.92
C ASP A 323 17.39 7.27 8.06
N ALA A 324 18.22 6.60 8.84
CA ALA A 324 18.77 7.12 10.07
C ALA A 324 20.28 7.39 9.96
N GLN A 325 20.87 7.17 8.78
CA GLN A 325 22.30 7.31 8.53
C GLN A 325 22.54 8.26 7.36
N PRO A 326 23.73 8.87 7.24
CA PRO A 326 24.08 9.70 6.09
C PRO A 326 24.78 8.87 4.99
N ALA A 327 24.31 7.65 4.75
CA ALA A 327 24.99 6.70 3.87
C ALA A 327 24.18 6.49 2.60
N ASN A 328 24.89 6.38 1.47
CA ASN A 328 24.25 6.43 0.17
C ASN A 328 23.20 5.34 -0.06
N ASP A 329 22.01 5.79 -0.33
CA ASP A 329 20.90 5.02 -0.86
C ASP A 329 20.53 5.49 -2.29
N THR A 330 19.69 4.70 -2.95
CA THR A 330 19.15 5.04 -4.28
C THR A 330 17.67 4.76 -4.32
N LEU A 331 16.97 5.60 -5.09
CA LEU A 331 15.55 5.43 -5.41
C LEU A 331 15.41 5.40 -6.92
N THR A 332 14.71 4.40 -7.43
CA THR A 332 14.19 4.42 -8.80
C THR A 332 12.66 4.32 -8.78
N ILE A 333 12.03 5.00 -9.72
CA ILE A 333 10.60 4.91 -9.99
C ILE A 333 10.48 4.56 -11.47
N ASP A 334 9.87 3.42 -11.78
CA ASP A 334 9.81 2.83 -13.13
C ASP A 334 11.20 2.70 -13.78
N GLY A 335 12.20 2.36 -12.96
CA GLY A 335 13.60 2.27 -13.38
C GLY A 335 14.30 3.62 -13.63
N ILE A 336 13.60 4.75 -13.48
CA ILE A 336 14.16 6.09 -13.61
C ILE A 336 14.69 6.55 -12.24
N PRO A 337 15.95 7.04 -12.14
CA PRO A 337 16.54 7.41 -10.86
C PRO A 337 15.99 8.74 -10.32
N TYR A 338 15.69 8.76 -9.03
CA TYR A 338 15.30 9.92 -8.24
C TYR A 338 16.28 10.13 -7.07
N GLY A 339 16.35 11.35 -6.56
CA GLY A 339 17.15 11.67 -5.36
C GLY A 339 18.66 11.75 -5.50
N GLY A 340 19.23 11.34 -6.63
CA GLY A 340 20.65 11.49 -6.90
C GLY A 340 21.47 10.37 -6.25
N ASN A 341 22.58 10.72 -5.60
CA ASN A 341 23.53 9.74 -5.04
C ASN A 341 23.13 9.21 -3.65
N ASP A 342 22.12 9.83 -3.04
CA ASP A 342 21.70 9.70 -1.65
C ASP A 342 20.25 10.20 -1.61
N ALA A 343 19.31 9.31 -1.96
CA ALA A 343 17.92 9.70 -2.19
C ALA A 343 17.19 10.00 -0.87
N PHE A 344 17.65 9.40 0.23
CA PHE A 344 17.19 9.61 1.59
C PHE A 344 18.41 10.02 2.43
N PRO A 345 18.84 11.30 2.36
CA PRO A 345 20.13 11.71 2.92
C PRO A 345 20.23 11.56 4.44
N GLY A 346 19.11 11.28 5.10
CA GLY A 346 18.98 11.25 6.54
C GLY A 346 19.29 12.62 7.15
N ASN A 347 18.94 12.76 8.42
CA ASN A 347 19.70 13.66 9.26
C ASN A 347 20.13 12.85 10.47
N VAL A 348 21.38 13.01 10.90
CA VAL A 348 21.82 12.32 12.10
C VAL A 348 20.90 12.77 13.26
N GLY A 349 20.09 11.84 13.78
CA GLY A 349 19.07 12.11 14.80
C GLY A 349 17.62 12.20 14.33
N ALA A 350 17.34 12.27 13.03
CA ALA A 350 16.03 12.04 12.45
C ALA A 350 16.04 10.66 11.81
N MET A 351 15.25 9.75 12.34
CA MET A 351 15.14 8.40 11.77
C MET A 351 14.36 8.36 10.47
N TRP A 352 13.69 9.45 10.07
CA TRP A 352 12.69 9.44 9.01
C TRP A 352 13.00 10.52 7.98
N ASP A 353 13.04 10.08 6.73
CA ASP A 353 12.94 10.94 5.57
C ASP A 353 11.55 10.82 4.97
N VAL A 354 10.92 11.98 4.78
CA VAL A 354 9.70 12.11 3.98
C VAL A 354 10.08 12.81 2.70
N ARG A 355 9.89 12.10 1.60
CA ARG A 355 10.25 12.54 0.26
C ARG A 355 9.01 12.57 -0.62
N VAL A 356 8.90 13.60 -1.45
CA VAL A 356 7.85 13.71 -2.46
C VAL A 356 8.52 14.02 -3.80
N ASP A 357 8.31 13.17 -4.78
CA ASP A 357 8.83 13.32 -6.14
C ASP A 357 7.72 13.52 -7.16
N ASP A 358 7.98 14.35 -8.15
CA ASP A 358 7.13 14.51 -9.33
C ASP A 358 7.47 13.43 -10.36
N ILE A 359 6.52 12.55 -10.62
CA ILE A 359 6.66 11.40 -11.54
C ILE A 359 5.90 11.59 -12.84
N MET A 360 5.33 12.78 -13.08
CA MET A 360 4.71 13.12 -14.36
C MET A 360 5.61 12.81 -15.58
N PRO A 361 6.95 12.96 -15.53
CA PRO A 361 7.82 12.57 -16.65
C PRO A 361 7.86 11.06 -16.94
N ASN A 362 7.60 10.22 -15.94
CA ASN A 362 7.53 8.76 -16.08
C ASN A 362 6.18 8.30 -16.66
N PHE A 363 5.17 9.17 -16.55
CA PHE A 363 3.78 8.93 -16.93
C PHE A 363 3.38 9.76 -18.17
N PRO A 364 3.68 9.33 -19.42
CA PRO A 364 3.20 10.01 -20.62
C PRO A 364 1.70 9.76 -20.88
N PRO A 365 0.83 10.79 -20.98
CA PRO A 365 -0.64 10.63 -21.01
C PRO A 365 -1.15 9.47 -21.85
N GLY A 366 -2.00 8.61 -21.26
CA GLY A 366 -2.55 7.41 -21.89
C GLY A 366 -4.05 7.22 -21.60
N ASP A 367 -4.57 6.05 -21.96
CA ASP A 367 -5.98 5.67 -21.75
C ASP A 367 -6.12 4.38 -20.92
N THR A 368 -5.04 3.91 -20.29
CA THR A 368 -5.01 2.66 -19.53
C THR A 368 -4.32 2.84 -18.20
N ASP A 369 -4.77 2.11 -17.19
CA ASP A 369 -4.10 2.03 -15.90
C ASP A 369 -2.72 1.38 -16.08
N THR A 370 -1.80 1.74 -15.20
CA THR A 370 -0.40 1.31 -15.26
C THR A 370 0.11 0.98 -13.87
N MET A 371 1.17 0.18 -13.80
CA MET A 371 1.90 -0.02 -12.56
C MET A 371 2.92 1.10 -12.37
N VAL A 372 3.06 1.59 -11.14
CA VAL A 372 4.23 2.37 -10.71
C VAL A 372 5.10 1.45 -9.88
N THR A 373 6.34 1.22 -10.32
CA THR A 373 7.30 0.40 -9.58
C THR A 373 8.30 1.30 -8.87
N SER A 374 8.26 1.33 -7.54
CA SER A 374 9.22 2.05 -6.70
C SER A 374 10.25 1.09 -6.14
N THR A 375 11.53 1.28 -6.45
CA THR A 375 12.61 0.45 -5.90
C THR A 375 13.57 1.31 -5.09
N VAL A 376 13.74 0.96 -3.81
CA VAL A 376 14.73 1.56 -2.91
C VAL A 376 15.88 0.57 -2.75
N THR A 377 17.12 1.01 -2.96
CA THR A 377 18.30 0.16 -2.80
C THR A 377 19.35 0.86 -1.95
N ALA A 378 19.79 0.20 -0.88
CA ALA A 378 20.83 0.67 0.03
C ALA A 378 22.08 -0.23 -0.08
N SER A 379 23.20 0.33 -0.55
CA SER A 379 24.46 -0.41 -0.70
C SER A 379 25.42 -0.10 0.45
N GLY A 380 25.41 -0.94 1.48
CA GLY A 380 26.24 -0.72 2.67
C GLY A 380 25.62 0.26 3.67
N ASP A 381 24.33 0.54 3.48
CA ASP A 381 23.48 1.30 4.40
C ASP A 381 22.25 0.45 4.81
N CYS A 382 21.50 0.92 5.79
CA CYS A 382 20.31 0.27 6.30
C CYS A 382 19.08 1.18 6.21
N VAL A 383 18.37 1.04 5.09
CA VAL A 383 17.16 1.78 4.78
C VAL A 383 15.94 0.87 4.89
N ALA A 384 14.91 1.30 5.61
CA ALA A 384 13.62 0.61 5.66
C ALA A 384 12.51 1.51 5.13
N PRO A 385 12.04 1.33 3.88
CA PRO A 385 10.82 1.95 3.40
C PRO A 385 9.62 1.45 4.22
N LEU A 386 8.73 2.35 4.62
CA LEU A 386 7.54 2.00 5.41
C LEU A 386 6.24 2.30 4.68
N PHE A 387 6.29 3.29 3.80
CA PHE A 387 5.14 3.88 3.16
C PHE A 387 5.59 4.36 1.80
N VAL A 388 4.87 3.94 0.78
CA VAL A 388 4.96 4.49 -0.57
C VAL A 388 3.54 4.80 -1.00
N SER A 389 3.31 5.99 -1.54
CA SER A 389 2.01 6.34 -2.11
C SER A 389 2.18 6.97 -3.47
N VAL A 390 1.19 6.79 -4.34
CA VAL A 390 1.02 7.62 -5.54
C VAL A 390 -0.24 8.47 -5.43
N GLU A 391 -0.14 9.73 -5.82
CA GLU A 391 -1.28 10.63 -6.02
C GLU A 391 -1.28 11.10 -7.48
N VAL A 392 -2.35 10.77 -8.21
CA VAL A 392 -2.61 11.28 -9.57
C VAL A 392 -3.82 12.21 -9.53
N THR A 393 -3.64 13.47 -9.94
CA THR A 393 -4.70 14.48 -9.82
C THR A 393 -5.46 14.68 -11.13
N ASN A 394 -6.75 15.01 -11.03
CA ASN A 394 -7.63 15.29 -12.17
C ASN A 394 -7.82 14.08 -13.11
N ILE A 395 -8.15 12.93 -12.53
CA ILE A 395 -8.48 11.69 -13.24
C ILE A 395 -9.98 11.58 -13.60
N GLY A 396 -10.76 12.59 -13.24
CA GLY A 396 -12.19 12.69 -13.47
C GLY A 396 -12.70 14.01 -12.92
N THR A 397 -13.95 14.38 -13.25
CA THR A 397 -14.57 15.59 -12.70
C THR A 397 -15.98 15.28 -12.23
N VAL A 398 -16.31 15.76 -11.04
CA VAL A 398 -17.65 15.68 -10.46
C VAL A 398 -18.43 16.93 -10.84
N VAL A 399 -19.68 16.76 -11.27
CA VAL A 399 -20.59 17.90 -11.33
C VAL A 399 -21.05 18.19 -9.91
N ILE A 400 -20.38 19.13 -9.24
CA ILE A 400 -20.85 19.63 -7.94
C ILE A 400 -22.15 20.39 -8.18
N LEU A 401 -23.28 19.66 -8.09
CA LEU A 401 -24.58 20.28 -7.98
C LEU A 401 -24.55 21.04 -6.66
N LYS A 402 -24.34 22.36 -6.73
CA LYS A 402 -24.59 23.23 -5.59
C LYS A 402 -26.01 22.93 -5.15
N SER A 403 -26.15 22.18 -4.06
CA SER A 403 -27.46 22.00 -3.45
C SER A 403 -28.02 23.40 -3.32
N ASN A 404 -29.22 23.62 -3.87
CA ASN A 404 -29.94 24.83 -3.52
C ASN A 404 -30.03 24.77 -2.00
N GLU A 405 -29.31 25.65 -1.31
CA GLU A 405 -29.55 26.02 0.07
C GLU A 405 -30.99 26.54 0.15
N THR A 406 -31.95 25.63 0.09
CA THR A 406 -33.16 25.81 0.84
C THR A 406 -32.69 25.72 2.27
N GLN A 407 -32.55 26.91 2.89
CA GLN A 407 -32.46 27.05 4.33
C GLN A 407 -33.57 26.20 4.94
N HIS A 408 -33.25 24.96 5.32
CA HIS A 408 -34.00 24.27 6.34
C HIS A 408 -33.73 25.07 7.60
N ALA A 409 -34.64 26.01 7.89
CA ALA A 409 -34.70 26.67 9.16
C ALA A 409 -34.53 25.61 10.25
N ALA A 410 -33.63 25.88 11.20
CA ALA A 410 -33.39 25.01 12.34
C ALA A 410 -34.73 24.53 12.90
N PRO A 411 -34.88 23.23 13.22
CA PRO A 411 -36.12 22.72 13.79
C PRO A 411 -36.44 23.56 15.02
N THR A 412 -37.58 24.25 14.97
CA THR A 412 -38.08 25.00 16.11
C THR A 412 -38.37 23.99 17.20
N ILE A 413 -37.54 24.00 18.24
CA ILE A 413 -37.77 23.21 19.44
C ILE A 413 -39.10 23.67 20.01
N ALA A 414 -40.11 22.80 19.94
CA ALA A 414 -41.39 23.04 20.60
C ALA A 414 -41.13 23.21 22.10
N PRO A 415 -41.73 24.23 22.76
CA PRO A 415 -41.55 24.42 24.18
C PRO A 415 -42.04 23.18 24.95
N PRO A 416 -41.40 22.84 26.09
CA PRO A 416 -41.73 21.63 26.82
C PRO A 416 -43.20 21.63 27.23
N ALA A 417 -43.85 20.47 27.02
CA ALA A 417 -45.22 20.25 27.44
C ALA A 417 -45.39 20.58 28.93
N THR A 418 -46.40 21.37 29.24
CA THR A 418 -46.76 21.74 30.60
C THR A 418 -47.09 20.46 31.41
N PRO A 419 -46.61 20.32 32.66
CA PRO A 419 -46.87 19.13 33.45
C PRO A 419 -48.38 18.98 33.72
N VAL A 420 -48.96 17.88 33.26
CA VAL A 420 -50.35 17.52 33.58
C VAL A 420 -50.39 17.13 35.05
N THR A 421 -51.15 17.88 35.84
CA THR A 421 -51.37 17.61 37.26
C THR A 421 -52.22 16.34 37.41
N PRO A 422 -51.89 15.39 38.32
CA PRO A 422 -52.68 14.18 38.48
C PRO A 422 -54.06 14.51 39.07
N VAL A 423 -55.13 14.21 38.33
CA VAL A 423 -56.49 14.29 38.84
C VAL A 423 -56.71 13.16 39.85
N VAL A 424 -56.83 13.53 41.12
CA VAL A 424 -57.22 12.64 42.21
C VAL A 424 -58.66 12.17 41.97
N ARG A 425 -58.85 10.89 41.60
CA ARG A 425 -60.18 10.26 41.56
C ARG A 425 -60.66 10.01 42.98
N ARG A 426 -61.80 10.61 43.34
CA ARG A 426 -62.57 10.25 44.56
C ARG A 426 -63.36 8.96 44.32
N PRO A 427 -63.48 8.06 45.32
CA PRO A 427 -64.30 6.86 45.22
C PRO A 427 -65.79 7.19 45.26
N GLY A 428 -66.55 6.44 44.47
CA GLY A 428 -67.93 6.73 44.10
C GLY A 428 -68.98 6.63 45.23
N ARG A 429 -70.14 7.23 44.95
CA ARG A 429 -71.42 6.89 45.58
C ARG A 429 -72.54 6.91 44.53
N ASN A 430 -73.36 5.89 44.68
CA ASN A 430 -74.52 5.47 43.89
C ASN A 430 -75.61 6.52 43.67
N GLY A 431 -76.40 6.32 42.61
CA GLY A 431 -77.70 6.96 42.37
C GLY A 431 -78.04 7.03 40.87
N VAL A 432 -78.42 5.93 40.21
CA VAL A 432 -79.81 5.58 39.83
C VAL A 432 -80.66 6.74 39.27
N TYR A 433 -80.92 6.74 37.95
CA TYR A 433 -82.23 6.51 37.30
C TYR A 433 -82.18 6.95 35.82
N LEU A 434 -82.54 6.02 34.92
CA LEU A 434 -83.03 6.25 33.54
C LEU A 434 -84.44 6.89 33.59
N PRO A 435 -84.97 7.54 32.53
CA PRO A 435 -84.94 7.15 31.11
C PRO A 435 -83.93 7.89 30.23
#